data_AF-A0AAV5V7G1-F1
#
_entry.id   AF-A0AAV5V7G1-F1
#
_cell.length_a   1.000
_cell.length_b   1.000
_cell.length_c   1.000
_cell.angle_alpha   90.00
_cell.angle_beta   90.00
_cell.angle_gamma   90.00
#
_symmetry.space_group_name_H-M   'P 1'
#
loop_
_entity.id
_entity.type
_entity.pdbx_description
1 polymer ?
#
loop_
_entity_poly.entity_id
_entity_poly.type
_entity_poly.pdbx_seq_one_letter_code
_entity_poly.pdbx_strand_id
1 'polypeptide(L)'
;SFVRPVYSRTVSFHFTSFLHCRPFSSQMGRCPEKHKRNERERTRVHQVNLGFERLRHTVRISDDKKLSKAETLRIAVRYIEHLKEMLENGRKEKIDFHFSPSSSTPSHCFPTTQPNFPNYAPDPLKSEKK
;
A
#
# COMPACT_ATOMS: atom_id res chain seq x y z
N SER A 1 -56.39 -5.64 29.52
CA SER A 1 -55.14 -6.38 29.76
C SER A 1 -55.16 -7.69 28.99
N PHE A 2 -54.58 -7.72 27.79
CA PHE A 2 -54.49 -8.92 26.97
C PHE A 2 -53.10 -9.55 27.18
N VAL A 3 -53.08 -10.65 27.94
CA VAL A 3 -51.87 -11.39 28.28
C VAL A 3 -51.51 -12.28 27.09
N ARG A 4 -50.26 -12.18 26.64
CA ARG A 4 -49.71 -12.89 25.48
C ARG A 4 -49.80 -14.41 25.64
N PRO A 5 -50.09 -15.18 24.57
CA PRO A 5 -49.83 -16.60 24.55
C PRO A 5 -48.34 -16.89 24.32
N VAL A 6 -47.94 -17.97 24.98
CA VAL A 6 -46.62 -18.56 25.14
C VAL A 6 -46.05 -19.06 23.81
N TYR A 7 -44.71 -18.96 23.67
CA TYR A 7 -43.93 -19.56 22.60
C TYR A 7 -44.32 -21.02 22.36
N SER A 8 -44.66 -21.36 21.12
CA SER A 8 -44.50 -22.72 20.61
C SER A 8 -43.68 -22.68 19.33
N ARG A 9 -42.67 -23.54 19.31
CA ARG A 9 -41.65 -23.68 18.29
C ARG A 9 -42.26 -24.26 17.01
N THR A 10 -42.16 -23.50 15.94
CA THR A 10 -41.96 -24.06 14.60
C THR A 10 -40.97 -23.15 13.87
N VAL A 11 -39.75 -23.65 13.73
CA VAL A 11 -38.74 -23.10 12.82
C VAL A 11 -39.21 -23.37 11.39
N SER A 12 -40.07 -22.51 10.87
CA SER A 12 -40.26 -22.44 9.42
C SER A 12 -38.95 -21.93 8.82
N PHE A 13 -38.13 -22.87 8.37
CA PHE A 13 -37.03 -22.59 7.45
C PHE A 13 -37.67 -21.99 6.20
N HIS A 14 -37.67 -20.66 6.13
CA HIS A 14 -37.87 -19.93 4.89
C HIS A 14 -36.72 -20.30 3.95
N PHE A 15 -36.94 -21.34 3.15
CA PHE A 15 -36.12 -21.68 1.99
C PHE A 15 -36.47 -20.73 0.83
N THR A 16 -36.38 -19.42 1.10
CA THR A 16 -36.43 -18.38 0.08
C THR A 16 -35.02 -17.84 -0.07
N SER A 17 -34.34 -18.40 -1.08
CA SER A 17 -33.35 -17.70 -1.89
C SER A 17 -32.04 -17.33 -1.18
N PHE A 18 -31.16 -18.32 -1.05
CA PHE A 18 -29.70 -18.15 -1.13
C PHE A 18 -29.27 -17.69 -2.55
N LEU A 19 -29.97 -16.71 -3.13
CA LEU A 19 -29.64 -16.02 -4.36
C LEU A 19 -29.64 -14.51 -4.10
N HIS A 20 -28.71 -14.11 -3.25
CA HIS A 20 -27.98 -12.85 -3.49
C HIS A 20 -26.48 -13.16 -3.65
N CYS A 21 -26.17 -14.24 -4.35
CA CYS A 21 -25.01 -14.21 -5.24
C CYS A 21 -25.41 -13.20 -6.33
N ARG A 22 -24.96 -11.94 -6.18
CA ARG A 22 -25.11 -10.94 -7.24
C ARG A 22 -24.64 -11.59 -8.54
N PRO A 23 -25.40 -11.47 -9.63
CA PRO A 23 -25.01 -12.10 -10.88
C PRO A 23 -23.57 -11.68 -11.18
N PHE A 24 -22.81 -12.66 -11.65
CA PHE A 24 -21.67 -12.48 -12.54
C PHE A 24 -22.18 -11.81 -13.83
N SER A 25 -22.71 -10.60 -13.69
CA SER A 25 -23.02 -9.70 -14.78
C SER A 25 -21.73 -8.94 -14.98
N SER A 26 -21.05 -9.24 -16.08
CA SER A 26 -19.95 -8.48 -16.66
C SER A 26 -20.01 -7.01 -16.26
N GLN A 27 -19.31 -6.63 -15.18
CA GLN A 27 -19.17 -5.24 -14.76
C GLN A 27 -18.04 -4.62 -15.59
N MET A 28 -18.19 -4.67 -16.92
CA MET A 28 -17.41 -3.89 -17.86
C MET A 28 -17.95 -2.46 -17.82
N GLY A 29 -17.67 -1.77 -16.72
CA GLY A 29 -18.28 -0.47 -16.42
C GLY A 29 -17.90 0.02 -15.03
N ARG A 30 -16.61 0.32 -14.85
CA ARG A 30 -16.07 1.36 -13.96
C ARG A 30 -17.14 2.10 -13.15
N CYS A 31 -17.42 1.70 -11.91
CA CYS A 31 -18.30 2.49 -11.02
C CYS A 31 -17.69 3.90 -10.90
N PRO A 32 -18.31 4.98 -11.43
CA PRO A 32 -17.67 6.29 -11.55
C PRO A 32 -17.20 6.83 -10.19
N GLU A 33 -17.93 6.53 -9.13
CA GLU A 33 -17.55 6.87 -7.75
C GLU A 33 -16.28 6.15 -7.26
N LYS A 34 -16.06 4.89 -7.66
CA LYS A 34 -14.80 4.18 -7.36
C LYS A 34 -13.64 4.86 -8.07
N HIS A 35 -13.84 5.31 -9.32
CA HIS A 35 -12.81 6.05 -10.08
C HIS A 35 -12.51 7.39 -9.45
N LYS A 36 -13.54 8.16 -9.07
CA LYS A 36 -13.38 9.46 -8.39
C LYS A 36 -12.66 9.31 -7.05
N ARG A 37 -13.00 8.28 -6.26
CA ARG A 37 -12.32 7.97 -5.00
C ARG A 37 -10.85 7.57 -5.22
N ASN A 38 -10.58 6.71 -6.20
CA ASN A 38 -9.22 6.28 -6.53
C ASN A 38 -8.37 7.46 -7.03
N GLU A 39 -8.93 8.34 -7.85
CA GLU A 39 -8.24 9.52 -8.35
C GLU A 39 -7.84 10.46 -7.20
N ARG A 40 -8.76 10.70 -6.25
CA ARG A 40 -8.45 11.46 -5.03
C ARG A 40 -7.29 10.84 -4.25
N GLU A 41 -7.28 9.53 -4.08
CA GLU A 41 -6.21 8.84 -3.37
C GLU A 41 -4.88 8.94 -4.12
N ARG A 42 -4.89 8.84 -5.45
CA ARG A 42 -3.71 9.08 -6.29
C ARG A 42 -3.16 10.48 -6.12
N THR A 43 -4.02 11.51 -6.15
CA THR A 43 -3.60 12.90 -5.93
C THR A 43 -3.01 13.09 -4.53
N ARG A 44 -3.66 12.55 -3.49
CA ARG A 44 -3.18 12.64 -2.10
C ARG A 44 -1.80 12.00 -1.95
N VAL A 45 -1.61 10.79 -2.47
CA VAL A 45 -0.33 10.08 -2.43
C VAL A 45 0.73 10.81 -3.26
N HIS A 46 0.37 11.37 -4.41
CA HIS A 46 1.27 12.18 -5.23
C HIS A 46 1.81 13.38 -4.45
N GLN A 47 0.95 14.14 -3.75
CA GLN A 47 1.36 15.26 -2.90
C GLN A 47 2.33 14.83 -1.79
N VAL A 48 2.05 13.71 -1.12
CA VAL A 48 2.96 13.14 -0.12
C VAL A 48 4.32 12.80 -0.73
N ASN A 49 4.33 12.15 -1.90
CA ASN A 49 5.57 11.78 -2.59
C ASN A 49 6.37 13.02 -3.04
N LEU A 50 5.70 14.10 -3.48
CA LEU A 50 6.36 15.36 -3.78
C LEU A 50 7.04 15.97 -2.54
N GLY A 51 6.35 15.99 -1.40
CA GLY A 51 6.93 16.44 -0.14
C GLY A 51 8.11 15.56 0.29
N PHE A 52 8.01 14.26 0.06
CA PHE A 52 9.06 13.30 0.37
C PHE A 52 10.33 13.51 -0.48
N GLU A 53 10.19 13.75 -1.78
CA GLU A 53 11.35 14.04 -2.64
C GLU A 53 11.99 15.38 -2.27
N ARG A 54 11.22 16.41 -1.89
CA ARG A 54 11.78 17.67 -1.37
C ARG A 54 12.63 17.43 -0.12
N LEU A 55 12.11 16.67 0.84
CA LEU A 55 12.86 16.30 2.03
C LEU A 55 14.17 15.59 1.65
N ARG A 56 14.10 14.67 0.69
CA ARG A 56 15.27 13.94 0.20
C ARG A 56 16.34 14.86 -0.39
N HIS A 57 15.97 15.91 -1.12
CA HIS A 57 16.94 16.87 -1.63
C HIS A 57 17.57 17.70 -0.50
N THR A 58 16.76 18.15 0.45
CA THR A 58 17.25 18.94 1.60
C THR A 58 18.29 18.19 2.41
N VAL A 59 18.06 16.91 2.71
CA VAL A 59 18.97 16.12 3.55
C VAL A 59 20.24 15.67 2.84
N ARG A 60 20.35 15.88 1.53
CA ARG A 60 21.43 15.31 0.72
C ARG A 60 22.61 16.20 0.47
N ILE A 61 22.44 17.51 0.54
CA ILE A 61 23.41 18.61 0.35
C ILE A 61 24.31 18.52 -0.91
N SER A 62 24.78 17.34 -1.35
CA SER A 62 25.68 17.13 -2.49
C SER A 62 25.59 15.74 -3.17
N ASP A 63 24.79 14.78 -2.69
CA ASP A 63 24.79 13.39 -3.23
C ASP A 63 23.71 13.08 -4.29
N ASP A 64 24.14 12.64 -5.48
CA ASP A 64 23.30 12.17 -6.59
C ASP A 64 22.76 10.73 -6.44
N LYS A 65 23.10 10.03 -5.34
CA LYS A 65 22.57 8.68 -5.07
C LYS A 65 21.02 8.71 -5.04
N LYS A 66 20.30 7.63 -4.77
CA LYS A 66 18.84 7.65 -4.47
C LYS A 66 18.53 7.00 -3.10
N LEU A 67 18.29 7.79 -2.03
CA LEU A 67 18.10 7.29 -0.64
C LEU A 67 16.72 6.64 -0.46
N SER A 68 16.60 5.42 0.05
CA SER A 68 15.29 4.79 0.29
C SER A 68 14.40 5.61 1.25
N LYS A 69 13.09 5.28 1.29
CA LYS A 69 12.13 6.00 2.15
C LYS A 69 12.57 6.03 3.62
N ALA A 70 13.00 4.88 4.12
CA ALA A 70 13.44 4.73 5.50
C ALA A 70 14.77 5.43 5.76
N GLU A 71 15.72 5.37 4.82
CA GLU A 71 17.01 6.07 4.96
C GLU A 71 16.82 7.59 5.02
N THR A 72 16.01 8.18 4.13
CA THR A 72 15.74 9.62 4.15
C THR A 72 15.14 10.08 5.48
N LEU A 73 14.18 9.33 6.05
CA LEU A 73 13.59 9.68 7.34
C LEU A 73 14.62 9.64 8.47
N ARG A 74 15.46 8.59 8.52
CA ARG A 74 16.52 8.46 9.54
C ARG A 74 17.55 9.59 9.42
N ILE A 75 17.95 9.92 8.20
CA ILE A 75 18.90 10.99 7.94
C ILE A 75 18.30 12.35 8.30
N ALA A 76 17.01 12.58 8.02
CA ALA A 76 16.33 13.84 8.36
C ALA A 76 16.36 14.14 9.87
N VAL A 77 16.16 13.12 10.72
CA VAL A 77 16.24 13.30 12.18
C VAL A 77 17.65 13.70 12.60
N ARG A 78 18.67 12.95 12.16
CA ARG A 78 20.07 13.28 12.45
C ARG A 78 20.48 14.66 11.94
N TYR A 79 19.95 15.06 10.78
CA TYR A 79 20.22 16.39 10.22
C TYR A 79 19.68 17.51 11.11
N ILE A 80 18.47 17.36 11.68
CA ILE A 80 17.92 18.33 12.62
C ILE A 80 18.78 18.42 13.89
N GLU A 81 19.18 17.28 14.45
CA GLU A 81 20.04 17.24 15.66
C GLU A 81 21.38 17.91 15.42
N HIS A 82 21.99 17.63 14.28
CA HIS A 82 23.24 18.27 13.89
C HIS A 82 23.10 19.77 13.75
N LEU A 83 22.08 20.27 13.06
CA LEU A 83 21.87 21.71 12.91
C LEU A 83 21.69 22.40 14.26
N LYS A 84 21.04 21.74 15.24
CA LYS A 84 20.95 22.26 16.61
C LYS A 84 22.32 22.34 17.28
N GLU A 85 23.09 21.26 17.22
CA GLU A 85 24.44 21.21 17.79
C GLU A 85 25.39 22.23 17.15
N MET A 86 25.29 22.44 15.84
CA MET A 86 26.07 23.48 15.14
C MET A 86 25.76 24.88 15.67
N LEU A 87 24.49 25.16 15.97
CA LEU A 87 24.04 26.45 16.49
C LEU A 87 24.44 26.65 17.95
N GLU A 88 24.43 25.58 18.76
CA GLU A 88 24.77 25.62 20.18
C GLU A 88 26.29 25.60 20.43
N ASN A 89 27.03 24.77 19.69
CA ASN A 89 28.44 24.47 19.96
C ASN A 89 29.40 25.08 18.93
N GLY A 90 28.88 25.73 17.88
CA GLY A 90 29.68 26.41 16.85
C GLY A 90 30.50 25.47 15.94
N ARG A 91 30.34 24.15 16.07
CA ARG A 91 31.06 23.15 15.25
C ARG A 91 30.44 23.08 13.86
N LYS A 92 31.26 23.13 12.80
CA LYS A 92 30.84 22.97 11.40
C LYS A 92 31.48 21.73 10.81
N GLU A 93 31.04 20.56 11.25
CA GLU A 93 31.52 19.30 10.66
C GLU A 93 30.59 18.85 9.54
N LYS A 94 31.14 18.36 8.44
CA LYS A 94 30.35 17.74 7.38
C LYS A 94 29.91 16.37 7.86
N ILE A 95 28.61 16.11 7.93
CA ILE A 95 28.13 14.77 8.26
C ILE A 95 28.10 13.90 6.99
N ASP A 96 28.92 12.86 7.00
CA ASP A 96 28.79 11.75 6.07
C ASP A 96 27.65 10.84 6.54
N PHE A 97 26.45 11.03 5.95
CA PHE A 97 25.26 10.29 6.33
C PHE A 97 25.23 8.83 5.80
N HIS A 98 26.35 8.32 5.31
CA HIS A 98 26.48 6.95 4.81
C HIS A 98 26.23 5.94 5.94
N PHE A 99 25.11 5.23 5.83
CA PHE A 99 24.86 4.02 6.60
C PHE A 99 25.82 2.93 6.08
N SER A 100 26.82 2.55 6.87
CA SER A 100 27.45 1.24 6.68
C SER A 100 26.43 0.20 7.14
N PRO A 101 25.95 -0.71 6.26
CA PRO A 101 25.13 -1.80 6.70
C PRO A 101 25.98 -2.66 7.61
N SER A 102 25.73 -2.61 8.91
CA SER A 102 26.24 -3.62 9.83
C SER A 102 25.74 -4.97 9.31
N SER A 103 26.70 -5.79 8.90
CA SER A 103 26.56 -7.17 8.49
C SER A 103 25.80 -7.97 9.54
N SER A 104 24.50 -8.13 9.35
CA SER A 104 23.71 -9.21 9.93
C SER A 104 22.41 -9.29 9.16
N THR A 105 22.48 -9.90 7.98
CA THR A 105 21.31 -10.47 7.33
C THR A 105 20.87 -11.66 8.20
N PRO A 106 19.71 -11.63 8.88
CA PRO A 106 19.08 -12.87 9.28
C PRO A 106 18.51 -13.48 8.00
N SER A 107 19.06 -14.61 7.58
CA SER A 107 18.53 -15.47 6.53
C SER A 107 17.15 -16.00 6.93
N HIS A 108 16.12 -15.16 6.82
CA HIS A 108 14.73 -15.63 6.86
C HIS A 108 14.36 -16.20 5.49
N CYS A 109 14.58 -17.51 5.39
CA CYS A 109 14.05 -18.35 4.33
C CYS A 109 12.52 -18.34 4.46
N PHE A 110 11.82 -17.65 3.56
CA PHE A 110 10.39 -17.83 3.41
C PHE A 110 10.17 -19.09 2.56
N PRO A 111 9.41 -20.10 3.03
CA PRO A 111 8.98 -21.18 2.16
C PRO A 111 8.07 -20.59 1.07
N THR A 112 8.58 -20.61 -0.16
CA THR A 112 7.82 -20.32 -1.38
C THR A 112 6.72 -21.38 -1.52
N THR A 113 5.54 -21.12 -0.98
CA THR A 113 4.33 -21.75 -1.49
C THR A 113 3.93 -20.93 -2.70
N GLN A 114 4.34 -21.37 -3.89
CA GLN A 114 3.79 -20.79 -5.12
C GLN A 114 2.27 -21.06 -5.13
N PRO A 115 1.41 -20.04 -5.26
CA PRO A 115 0.06 -20.31 -5.71
C PRO A 115 0.20 -20.90 -7.12
N ASN A 116 -0.23 -22.15 -7.28
CA ASN A 116 -0.33 -22.81 -8.58
C ASN A 116 -1.31 -21.99 -9.43
N PHE A 117 -0.79 -21.07 -10.25
CA PHE A 117 -1.58 -20.43 -11.28
C PHE A 117 -1.75 -21.48 -12.40
N PRO A 118 -2.98 -21.95 -12.68
CA PRO A 118 -3.19 -22.78 -13.85
C PRO A 118 -2.70 -22.01 -15.07
N ASN A 119 -1.86 -22.67 -15.86
CA ASN A 119 -1.27 -22.17 -17.09
C ASN A 119 -2.40 -21.67 -18.00
N TYR A 120 -2.68 -20.37 -17.99
CA TYR A 120 -3.61 -19.76 -18.94
C TYR A 120 -2.83 -19.57 -20.25
N ALA A 121 -2.82 -20.63 -21.07
CA ALA A 121 -2.46 -20.49 -22.47
C ALA A 121 -3.50 -19.55 -23.12
N PRO A 122 -3.10 -18.45 -23.76
CA PRO A 122 -4.05 -17.67 -24.54
C PRO A 122 -4.54 -18.53 -25.69
N ASP A 123 -5.85 -18.76 -25.76
CA ASP A 123 -6.50 -19.42 -26.90
C ASP A 123 -6.03 -18.74 -28.20
N PRO A 124 -5.56 -19.50 -29.21
CA PRO A 124 -5.29 -18.93 -30.52
C PRO A 124 -6.60 -18.39 -31.07
N LEU A 125 -6.66 -17.07 -31.24
CA LEU A 125 -7.72 -16.38 -31.95
C LEU A 125 -7.99 -17.13 -33.26
N LYS A 126 -9.15 -17.77 -33.38
CA LYS A 126 -9.65 -18.23 -34.67
C LYS A 126 -9.80 -17.01 -35.56
N SER A 127 -8.96 -16.95 -36.57
CA SER A 127 -9.14 -16.14 -37.76
C SER A 127 -10.40 -16.62 -38.49
N GLU A 128 -11.57 -16.08 -38.12
CA GLU A 128 -12.74 -16.17 -38.99
C GLU A 128 -12.60 -15.17 -40.13
N LYS A 129 -12.28 -15.75 -41.28
CA LYS A 129 -12.37 -15.19 -42.62
C LYS A 129 -13.85 -14.93 -42.95
N LYS A 130 -14.20 -13.67 -43.21
CA LYS A 130 -15.27 -13.33 -44.15
C LYS A 130 -14.97 -12.01 -44.82
#